data_AF-A0A3Q0ENV1-F1
#
_entry.id   AF-A0A3Q0ENV1-F1
#
_cell.length_a   1.000
_cell.length_b   1.000
_cell.length_c   1.000
_cell.angle_alpha   90.00
_cell.angle_beta   90.00
_cell.angle_gamma   90.00
#
_symmetry.space_group_name_H-M   'P 1'
#
loop_
_entity.id
_entity.type
_entity.pdbx_description
1 polymer ?
#
loop_
_entity_poly.entity_id
_entity_poly.type
_entity_poly.pdbx_seq_one_letter_code
_entity_poly.pdbx_strand_id
1 'polypeptide(L)'
;MVNTRMEARLDVVDKTLQDLIQDRDKQENQSHERFQRLEDMIRGLATMVETLSCSATKGETASVINVGQGSRWEEESSQHLSSSKWRKLDIPVFAGAEAYGWTNRLERYFRLKEVREEERMQAVIVALEGRALNWFQWWETCNPNPTWDAFKMAVVRR
;
A
#
# COMPACT_ATOMS: atom_id res chain seq x y z
N MET A 1 32.27 18.71 -48.62
CA MET A 1 31.52 17.48 -48.30
C MET A 1 30.05 17.85 -48.24
N VAL A 2 29.21 17.19 -49.02
CA VAL A 2 27.76 17.40 -49.01
C VAL A 2 27.19 16.28 -48.14
N ASN A 3 26.61 16.62 -46.98
CA ASN A 3 25.93 15.62 -46.14
C ASN A 3 24.84 14.97 -47.00
N THR A 4 24.86 13.64 -47.08
CA THR A 4 23.82 12.89 -47.76
C THR A 4 22.52 12.99 -46.95
N ARG A 5 21.38 12.96 -47.63
CA ARG A 5 20.04 13.07 -47.01
C ARG A 5 19.81 12.05 -45.87
N MET A 6 20.53 10.93 -45.87
CA MET A 6 20.47 9.92 -44.82
C MET A 6 21.25 10.34 -43.57
N GLU A 7 22.44 10.92 -43.72
CA GLU A 7 23.25 11.44 -42.61
C GLU A 7 22.49 12.53 -41.84
N ALA A 8 21.88 13.48 -42.55
CA ALA A 8 21.06 14.51 -41.90
C ALA A 8 19.85 13.94 -41.12
N ARG A 9 19.30 12.79 -41.53
CA ARG A 9 18.22 12.13 -40.79
C ARG A 9 18.74 11.39 -39.55
N LEU A 10 19.93 10.80 -39.64
CA LEU A 10 20.58 10.14 -38.51
C LEU A 10 20.96 11.16 -37.44
N ASP A 11 21.48 12.33 -37.83
CA ASP A 11 21.81 13.41 -36.88
C ASP A 11 20.58 13.90 -36.11
N VAL A 12 19.43 14.00 -36.78
CA VAL A 12 18.16 14.37 -36.13
C VAL A 12 17.71 13.29 -35.15
N VAL A 13 17.81 12.02 -35.52
CA VAL A 13 17.45 10.90 -34.61
C VAL A 13 18.38 10.85 -33.41
N ASP A 14 19.69 11.00 -33.60
CA ASP A 14 20.67 11.02 -32.53
C ASP A 14 20.41 12.17 -31.55
N LYS A 15 20.13 13.36 -32.08
CA LYS A 15 19.74 14.53 -31.27
C LYS A 15 18.47 14.27 -30.46
N THR A 16 17.43 13.70 -31.08
CA THR A 16 16.20 13.37 -30.34
C THR A 16 16.42 12.32 -29.26
N LEU A 17 17.30 11.34 -29.49
CA LEU A 17 17.66 10.34 -28.49
C LEU A 17 18.39 10.97 -27.31
N GLN A 18 19.35 11.87 -27.58
CA GLN A 18 20.07 12.61 -26.56
C GLN A 18 19.13 13.48 -25.71
N ASP A 19 18.20 14.20 -26.34
CA ASP A 19 17.20 15.00 -25.64
C ASP A 19 16.32 14.14 -24.73
N LEU A 20 15.89 12.95 -25.19
CA LEU A 20 15.08 12.02 -24.39
C LEU A 20 15.85 11.42 -23.20
N ILE A 21 17.13 11.11 -23.39
CA ILE A 21 18.00 10.63 -22.30
C ILE A 21 18.17 11.75 -21.28
N GLN A 22 18.46 12.97 -21.72
CA GLN A 22 18.63 14.11 -20.84
C GLN A 22 17.35 14.45 -20.07
N ASP A 23 16.19 14.36 -20.71
CA ASP A 23 14.91 14.63 -20.05
C ASP A 23 14.57 13.56 -19.01
N ARG A 24 14.84 12.28 -19.31
CA ARG A 24 14.72 11.17 -18.35
C ARG A 24 15.65 11.39 -17.15
N ASP A 25 16.93 11.67 -17.38
CA ASP A 25 17.90 11.88 -16.31
C ASP A 25 17.51 13.08 -15.44
N LYS A 26 17.00 14.14 -16.07
CA LYS A 26 16.47 15.32 -15.37
C LYS A 26 15.23 14.99 -14.54
N GLN A 27 14.32 14.16 -15.06
CA GLN A 27 13.13 13.71 -14.33
C GLN A 27 13.51 12.81 -13.15
N GLU A 28 14.45 11.90 -13.34
CA GLU A 28 14.97 11.03 -12.28
C GLU A 28 15.67 11.86 -11.21
N ASN A 29 16.55 12.80 -11.58
CA ASN A 29 17.22 13.67 -10.61
C ASN A 29 16.22 14.53 -9.83
N GLN A 30 15.21 15.09 -10.49
CA GLN A 30 14.13 15.82 -9.81
C GLN A 30 13.33 14.92 -8.84
N SER A 31 13.09 13.66 -9.21
CA SER A 31 12.42 12.70 -8.34
C SER A 31 13.29 12.36 -7.11
N HIS A 32 14.58 12.10 -7.31
CA HIS A 32 15.54 11.83 -6.24
C HIS A 32 15.66 13.02 -5.28
N GLU A 33 15.74 14.25 -5.78
CA GLU A 33 15.77 15.44 -4.92
C GLU A 33 14.49 15.61 -4.09
N ARG A 34 13.31 15.38 -4.69
CA ARG A 34 12.04 15.43 -3.97
C ARG A 34 11.99 14.38 -2.87
N PHE A 35 12.50 13.18 -3.15
CA PHE A 35 12.56 12.08 -2.19
C PHE A 35 13.53 12.40 -1.04
N GLN A 36 14.74 12.89 -1.35
CA GLN A 36 15.73 13.27 -0.34
C GLN A 36 15.18 14.36 0.61
N ARG A 37 14.48 15.36 0.08
CA ARG A 37 13.82 16.40 0.90
C ARG A 37 12.75 15.81 1.81
N LEU A 38 11.99 14.82 1.35
CA LEU A 38 11.01 14.11 2.16
C LEU A 38 11.68 13.31 3.28
N GLU A 39 12.77 12.61 2.99
CA GLU A 39 13.53 11.87 4.00
C GLU A 39 14.12 12.79 5.08
N ASP A 40 14.70 13.92 4.68
CA ASP A 40 15.26 14.91 5.62
C ASP A 40 14.17 15.51 6.50
N MET A 41 12.97 15.75 5.95
CA MET A 41 11.82 16.22 6.70
C MET A 41 11.34 15.19 7.72
N ILE A 42 11.24 13.92 7.33
CA ILE A 42 10.86 12.82 8.25
C ILE A 42 11.88 12.68 9.38
N ARG A 43 13.18 12.72 9.04
CA ARG A 43 14.27 12.65 10.03
C ARG A 43 14.21 13.84 11.00
N GLY A 44 13.97 15.05 10.50
CA GLY A 44 13.78 16.24 11.33
C GLY A 44 12.58 16.12 12.27
N LEU A 45 11.43 15.66 11.77
CA LEU A 45 10.24 15.41 12.58
C LEU A 45 10.50 14.36 13.68
N ALA A 46 11.21 13.27 13.37
CA ALA A 46 11.58 12.26 14.35
C ALA A 46 12.43 12.84 15.50
N THR A 47 13.45 13.64 15.17
CA THR A 47 14.30 14.29 16.18
C THR A 47 13.51 15.28 17.06
N MET A 48 12.55 16.01 16.48
CA MET A 48 11.71 16.93 17.27
C MET A 48 10.77 16.18 18.23
N VAL A 49 10.22 15.03 17.80
CA VAL A 49 9.40 14.18 18.68
C VAL A 49 10.24 13.65 19.85
N GLU A 50 11.46 13.18 19.60
CA GLU A 50 12.38 12.70 20.65
C GLU A 50 12.74 13.82 21.64
N THR A 51 13.10 15.01 21.15
CA THR A 51 13.44 16.15 22.03
C THR A 51 12.25 16.62 22.88
N LEU A 52 11.02 16.63 22.34
CA LEU A 52 9.83 16.95 23.10
C LEU A 52 9.52 15.86 24.13
N SER A 53 9.70 14.59 23.77
CA SER A 53 9.48 13.44 24.66
C SER A 53 10.43 13.42 25.86
N CYS A 54 11.60 14.05 25.76
CA CYS A 54 12.57 14.15 26.87
C CYS A 54 12.31 15.31 27.85
N SER A 55 11.32 16.18 27.61
CA SER A 55 11.06 17.34 28.47
C SER A 55 10.06 17.08 29.62
N ALA A 56 9.48 15.88 29.70
CA ALA A 56 8.33 15.58 30.58
C ALA A 56 8.60 14.64 31.78
N THR A 57 9.84 14.41 32.21
CA THR A 57 10.10 13.62 33.44
C THR A 57 11.27 14.16 34.27
N LYS A 58 11.00 15.18 35.09
CA LYS A 58 11.78 15.42 36.32
C LYS A 58 10.83 15.66 37.49
N GLY A 59 10.46 14.57 38.15
CA GLY A 59 9.94 14.51 39.51
C GLY A 59 10.79 13.49 40.27
N GLU A 60 11.30 13.90 41.43
CA GLU A 60 12.43 13.33 42.15
C GLU A 60 12.13 12.03 42.94
N THR A 61 13.20 11.26 43.17
CA THR A 61 13.68 10.69 44.45
C THR A 61 14.03 9.19 44.39
N ALA A 62 15.15 8.89 45.05
CA ALA A 62 15.87 7.64 45.07
C ALA A 62 15.11 6.47 45.72
N SER A 63 15.36 5.25 45.24
CA SER A 63 15.74 4.10 46.08
C SER A 63 15.67 2.76 45.31
N VAL A 64 16.82 2.07 45.30
CA VAL A 64 17.01 0.60 45.33
C VAL A 64 16.63 -0.23 44.08
N ILE A 65 17.70 -0.59 43.35
CA ILE A 65 18.05 -1.90 42.78
C ILE A 65 16.91 -2.94 42.69
N ASN A 66 16.50 -3.28 41.47
CA ASN A 66 16.14 -4.66 41.12
C ASN A 66 16.52 -4.96 39.67
N VAL A 67 17.57 -5.76 39.49
CA VAL A 67 18.02 -6.28 38.20
C VAL A 67 17.25 -7.57 37.93
N GLY A 68 16.60 -7.64 36.75
CA GLY A 68 16.25 -8.92 36.14
C GLY A 68 14.79 -9.12 35.77
N GLN A 69 14.30 -8.41 34.76
CA GLN A 69 13.25 -8.95 33.89
C GLN A 69 13.47 -8.44 32.46
N GLY A 70 14.13 -9.30 31.66
CA GLY A 70 14.43 -9.04 30.27
C GLY A 70 13.19 -9.14 29.39
N SER A 71 13.02 -8.11 28.56
CA SER A 71 12.25 -8.00 27.31
C SER A 71 10.79 -8.49 27.31
N ARG A 72 9.85 -7.57 27.56
CA ARG A 72 8.44 -7.79 27.16
C ARG A 72 7.72 -6.57 26.55
N TRP A 73 8.40 -5.47 26.25
CA TRP A 73 7.68 -4.28 25.78
C TRP A 73 8.47 -3.54 24.70
N GLU A 74 8.47 -4.07 23.48
CA GLU A 74 8.96 -3.34 22.31
C GLU A 74 8.43 -3.97 21.00
N GLU A 75 7.12 -4.22 20.91
CA GLU A 75 6.52 -4.70 19.64
C GLU A 75 5.17 -4.06 19.27
N GLU A 76 4.64 -3.17 20.12
CA GLU A 76 3.27 -2.64 19.94
C GLU A 76 3.22 -1.30 19.18
N SER A 77 4.36 -0.60 19.05
CA SER A 77 4.41 0.74 18.44
C SER A 77 4.30 0.73 16.91
N SER A 78 4.72 -0.36 16.25
CA SER A 78 4.73 -0.49 14.79
C SER A 78 3.34 -0.75 14.20
N GLN A 79 2.44 -1.37 14.95
CA GLN A 79 1.09 -1.74 14.48
C GLN A 79 0.18 -0.51 14.35
N HIS A 80 0.29 0.44 15.28
CA HIS A 80 -0.60 1.61 15.33
C HIS A 80 -0.31 2.64 14.21
N LEU A 81 0.96 2.80 13.81
CA LEU A 81 1.34 3.61 12.65
C LEU A 81 0.93 2.93 11.33
N SER A 82 0.97 1.59 11.28
CA SER A 82 0.57 0.80 10.11
C SER A 82 -0.93 0.84 9.84
N SER A 83 -1.77 0.80 10.87
CA SER A 83 -3.21 0.95 10.73
C SER A 83 -3.58 2.32 10.13
N SER A 84 -2.83 3.36 10.49
CA SER A 84 -3.09 4.74 10.07
C SER A 84 -2.92 4.97 8.57
N LYS A 85 -1.93 4.34 7.91
CA LYS A 85 -1.67 4.52 6.46
C LYS A 85 -2.79 3.98 5.56
N TRP A 86 -3.52 2.96 6.00
CA TRP A 86 -4.56 2.33 5.20
C TRP A 86 -5.97 2.77 5.55
N ARG A 87 -6.16 3.71 6.48
CA ARG A 87 -7.50 4.19 6.87
C ARG A 87 -8.35 4.62 5.68
N LYS A 88 -7.74 5.28 4.68
CA LYS A 88 -8.41 5.75 3.45
C LYS A 88 -8.41 4.75 2.28
N LEU A 89 -7.93 3.52 2.48
CA LEU A 89 -7.97 2.52 1.40
C LEU A 89 -9.42 2.09 1.15
N ASP A 90 -9.89 2.26 -0.08
CA ASP A 90 -11.24 1.90 -0.51
C ASP A 90 -11.36 0.42 -0.86
N ILE A 91 -12.55 -0.15 -0.63
CA ILE A 91 -12.83 -1.54 -0.99
C ILE A 91 -13.02 -1.65 -2.52
N PRO A 92 -12.37 -2.60 -3.20
CA PRO A 92 -12.56 -2.76 -4.63
C PRO A 92 -13.95 -3.31 -4.95
N VAL A 93 -14.74 -2.57 -5.72
CA VAL A 93 -16.09 -2.95 -6.14
C VAL A 93 -16.08 -3.92 -7.33
N PHE A 94 -17.11 -4.74 -7.45
CA PHE A 94 -17.26 -5.76 -8.48
C PHE A 94 -18.66 -5.90 -9.04
N ALA A 95 -18.78 -5.61 -10.32
CA ALA A 95 -20.04 -5.69 -11.07
C ALA A 95 -20.13 -6.89 -12.04
N GLY A 96 -19.10 -7.75 -12.11
CA GLY A 96 -19.15 -8.97 -12.92
C GLY A 96 -17.93 -9.26 -13.83
N ALA A 97 -17.06 -8.28 -14.08
CA ALA A 97 -15.93 -8.42 -14.99
C ALA A 97 -14.62 -8.74 -14.26
N GLU A 98 -13.71 -9.48 -14.91
CA GLU A 98 -12.35 -9.77 -14.40
C GLU A 98 -12.33 -10.40 -12.99
N ALA A 99 -13.12 -11.46 -12.78
CA ALA A 99 -13.31 -12.10 -11.48
C ALA A 99 -11.99 -12.45 -10.76
N TYR A 100 -11.06 -13.08 -11.47
CA TYR A 100 -9.75 -13.46 -10.93
C TYR A 100 -8.91 -12.23 -10.51
N GLY A 101 -8.89 -11.20 -11.35
CA GLY A 101 -8.18 -9.95 -11.06
C GLY A 101 -8.80 -9.21 -9.87
N TRP A 102 -10.13 -9.25 -9.73
CA TRP A 102 -10.82 -8.65 -8.60
C TRP A 102 -10.58 -9.42 -7.29
N THR A 103 -10.64 -10.75 -7.28
CA THR A 103 -10.36 -11.54 -6.07
C THR A 103 -8.95 -11.29 -5.54
N ASN A 104 -7.95 -11.17 -6.42
CA ASN A 104 -6.57 -10.84 -6.03
C ASN A 104 -6.45 -9.43 -5.42
N ARG A 105 -7.18 -8.45 -5.97
CA ARG A 105 -7.23 -7.09 -5.41
C ARG A 105 -7.88 -7.10 -4.02
N LEU A 106 -8.94 -7.87 -3.84
CA LEU A 106 -9.63 -7.97 -2.55
C LEU A 106 -8.80 -8.71 -1.49
N GLU A 107 -8.03 -9.73 -1.86
CA GLU A 107 -7.06 -10.35 -0.93
C GLU A 107 -6.00 -9.37 -0.45
N ARG A 108 -5.48 -8.53 -1.36
CA ARG A 108 -4.54 -7.47 -0.99
C ARG A 108 -5.21 -6.46 -0.07
N TYR A 109 -6.46 -6.08 -0.33
CA TYR A 109 -7.24 -5.21 0.56
C TYR A 109 -7.36 -5.81 1.96
N PHE A 110 -7.77 -7.08 2.10
CA PHE A 110 -7.88 -7.75 3.40
C PHE A 110 -6.57 -7.76 4.17
N ARG A 111 -5.44 -8.00 3.48
CA ARG A 111 -4.12 -7.99 4.11
C ARG A 111 -3.71 -6.60 4.61
N LEU A 112 -3.97 -5.56 3.84
CA LEU A 112 -3.59 -4.19 4.19
C LEU A 112 -4.50 -3.58 5.27
N LYS A 113 -5.78 -3.94 5.27
CA LYS A 113 -6.77 -3.51 6.27
C LYS A 113 -6.87 -4.43 7.48
N GLU A 114 -6.08 -5.50 7.50
CA GLU A 114 -6.07 -6.51 8.57
C GLU A 114 -7.47 -7.09 8.84
N VAL A 115 -8.25 -7.31 7.77
CA VAL A 115 -9.62 -7.84 7.85
C VAL A 115 -9.56 -9.28 8.33
N ARG A 116 -10.24 -9.56 9.44
CA ARG A 116 -10.29 -10.88 10.06
C ARG A 116 -11.04 -11.86 9.15
N GLU A 117 -10.71 -13.14 9.24
CA GLU A 117 -11.30 -14.15 8.36
C GLU A 117 -12.83 -14.18 8.46
N GLU A 118 -13.35 -14.06 9.68
CA GLU A 118 -14.79 -13.96 9.99
C GLU A 118 -15.49 -12.76 9.32
N GLU A 119 -14.75 -11.67 9.04
CA GLU A 119 -15.28 -10.42 8.50
C GLU A 119 -15.17 -10.35 6.97
N ARG A 120 -14.38 -11.24 6.35
CA ARG A 120 -14.10 -11.19 4.90
C ARG A 120 -15.36 -11.29 4.06
N MET A 121 -16.27 -12.20 4.41
CA MET A 121 -17.52 -12.36 3.66
C MET A 121 -18.44 -11.15 3.77
N GLN A 122 -18.48 -10.48 4.92
CA GLN A 122 -19.23 -9.24 5.09
C GLN A 122 -18.67 -8.15 4.16
N ALA A 123 -17.35 -8.02 4.09
CA ALA A 123 -16.69 -7.10 3.19
C ALA A 123 -16.93 -7.46 1.70
N VAL A 124 -16.94 -8.76 1.34
CA VAL A 124 -17.30 -9.21 -0.01
C VAL A 124 -18.69 -8.70 -0.38
N ILE A 125 -19.70 -8.91 0.47
CA ILE A 125 -21.09 -8.52 0.18
C ILE A 125 -21.20 -7.03 -0.12
N VAL A 126 -20.49 -6.18 0.64
CA VAL A 126 -20.45 -4.72 0.43
C VAL A 126 -19.75 -4.34 -0.88
N ALA A 127 -18.81 -5.15 -1.34
CA ALA A 127 -18.06 -4.93 -2.58
C ALA A 127 -18.79 -5.39 -3.85
N LEU A 128 -19.90 -6.14 -3.73
CA LEU A 128 -20.63 -6.67 -4.87
C LEU A 128 -21.71 -5.70 -5.35
N GLU A 129 -21.78 -5.51 -6.67
CA GLU A 129 -22.79 -4.65 -7.29
C GLU A 129 -23.44 -5.32 -8.52
N GLY A 130 -24.63 -4.83 -8.86
CA GLY A 130 -25.35 -5.21 -10.08
C GLY A 130 -25.52 -6.72 -10.23
N ARG A 131 -25.14 -7.25 -11.41
CA ARG A 131 -25.31 -8.67 -11.74
C ARG A 131 -24.50 -9.61 -10.83
N ALA A 132 -23.36 -9.16 -10.31
CA ALA A 132 -22.53 -9.97 -9.42
C ALA A 132 -23.19 -10.17 -8.05
N LEU A 133 -23.85 -9.13 -7.52
CA LEU A 133 -24.61 -9.22 -6.27
C LEU A 133 -25.82 -10.16 -6.42
N ASN A 134 -26.57 -10.06 -7.52
CA ASN A 134 -27.70 -10.95 -7.78
C ASN A 134 -27.27 -12.43 -7.86
N TRP A 135 -26.14 -12.70 -8.53
CA TRP A 135 -25.56 -14.04 -8.58
C TRP A 135 -25.14 -14.54 -7.18
N PHE A 136 -24.51 -13.68 -6.37
CA PHE A 136 -24.11 -14.04 -5.03
C PHE A 136 -25.29 -14.39 -4.13
N GLN A 137 -26.39 -13.65 -4.21
CA GLN A 137 -27.62 -13.95 -3.44
C GLN A 137 -28.14 -15.35 -3.78
N TRP A 138 -28.19 -15.72 -5.05
CA TRP A 138 -28.54 -17.09 -5.44
C TRP A 138 -27.52 -18.11 -4.93
N TRP A 139 -26.23 -17.83 -5.09
CA TRP A 139 -25.17 -18.74 -4.65
C TRP A 139 -25.19 -18.97 -3.13
N GLU A 140 -25.44 -17.93 -2.33
CA GLU A 140 -25.56 -17.99 -0.87
C GLU A 140 -26.72 -18.89 -0.43
N THR A 141 -27.87 -18.87 -1.13
CA THR A 141 -28.97 -19.81 -0.83
C THR A 141 -28.58 -21.27 -1.03
N CYS A 142 -27.61 -21.53 -1.90
CA CYS A 142 -27.10 -22.87 -2.16
C CYS A 142 -25.93 -23.26 -1.23
N ASN A 143 -25.36 -22.31 -0.48
CA ASN A 143 -24.14 -22.49 0.31
C ASN A 143 -24.36 -21.97 1.74
N PRO A 144 -24.90 -22.81 2.66
CA PRO A 144 -25.34 -22.36 3.98
C PRO A 144 -24.21 -21.83 4.89
N ASN A 145 -22.95 -22.16 4.59
CA ASN A 145 -21.77 -21.67 5.29
C ASN A 145 -20.76 -21.09 4.28
N PRO A 146 -21.02 -19.89 3.73
CA PRO A 146 -20.15 -19.33 2.72
C PRO A 146 -18.80 -18.94 3.32
N THR A 147 -17.72 -19.48 2.78
CA THR A 147 -16.35 -19.08 3.12
C THR A 147 -15.73 -18.27 1.99
N TRP A 148 -14.75 -17.44 2.33
CA TRP A 148 -14.00 -16.67 1.34
C TRP A 148 -13.41 -17.57 0.23
N ASP A 149 -12.84 -18.72 0.61
CA ASP A 149 -12.22 -19.63 -0.34
C ASP A 149 -13.25 -20.33 -1.25
N ALA A 150 -14.39 -20.75 -0.70
CA ALA A 150 -15.48 -21.32 -1.51
C ALA A 150 -16.03 -20.29 -2.50
N PHE A 151 -16.21 -19.05 -2.04
CA PHE A 151 -16.65 -17.95 -2.89
C PHE A 151 -15.64 -17.64 -4.00
N LYS A 152 -14.34 -17.54 -3.71
CA LYS A 152 -13.28 -17.34 -4.74
C LYS A 152 -13.36 -18.38 -5.84
N MET A 153 -13.52 -19.65 -5.48
CA MET A 153 -13.63 -20.74 -6.45
C MET A 153 -14.89 -20.62 -7.29
N ALA A 154 -16.02 -20.29 -6.67
CA ALA A 154 -17.30 -20.14 -7.37
C ALA A 154 -17.31 -18.93 -8.31
N VAL A 155 -16.83 -17.77 -7.84
CA VAL A 155 -16.91 -16.50 -8.56
C VAL A 155 -16.01 -16.45 -9.80
N VAL A 156 -14.90 -17.20 -9.78
CA VAL A 156 -14.00 -17.34 -10.93
C VAL A 156 -14.55 -18.32 -11.97
N ARG A 157 -15.41 -19.26 -11.57
CA ARG A 157 -15.97 -20.31 -12.44
C ARG A 157 -17.35 -20.00 -13.03
N ARG A 158 -18.01 -18.95 -12.55
CA ARG A 158 -19.39 -18.59 -12.90
C ARG A 158 -19.58 -18.23 -14.38
#